data_AF-A0A2V8IGH7-F1
#
_entry.id   AF-A0A2V8IGH7-F1
#
_cell.length_a   1.000
_cell.length_b   1.000
_cell.length_c   1.000
_cell.angle_alpha   90.00
_cell.angle_beta   90.00
_cell.angle_gamma   90.00
#
_symmetry.space_group_name_H-M   'P 1'
#
loop_
_entity.id
_entity.type
_entity.pdbx_description
1 polymer ?
#
loop_
_entity_poly.entity_id
_entity_poly.type
_entity_poly.pdbx_seq_one_letter_code
_entity_poly.pdbx_strand_id
1 'polypeptide(L)'
;MKRLGLTLLWVFAASVICSAQTLYYPQIANGQNGGVIVVTWLFVTNPNGSETATGSIQFTQDNGTPFNITFIDVDTGQLATTLNILTFQNLSPGQTRIYLSTGTGPLQQGFGTLNSGVRVTSTALFSTYGSGG
;
A
#
# COMPACT_ATOMS: atom_id res chain seq x y z
N MET A 1 -25.86 -36.42 -7.73
CA MET A 1 -25.73 -35.48 -6.60
C MET A 1 -24.29 -35.29 -6.11
N LYS A 2 -23.48 -36.35 -5.90
CA LYS A 2 -22.08 -36.22 -5.42
C LYS A 2 -21.18 -35.34 -6.32
N ARG A 3 -21.33 -35.42 -7.64
CA ARG A 3 -20.53 -34.64 -8.60
C ARG A 3 -20.86 -33.14 -8.58
N LEU A 4 -22.13 -32.78 -8.38
CA LEU A 4 -22.57 -31.38 -8.35
C LEU A 4 -22.00 -30.64 -7.13
N GLY A 5 -21.98 -31.30 -5.96
CA GLY A 5 -21.39 -30.75 -4.75
C GLY A 5 -19.88 -30.53 -4.86
N LEU A 6 -19.16 -31.47 -5.48
CA LEU A 6 -17.73 -31.30 -5.76
C LEU A 6 -17.46 -30.14 -6.73
N THR A 7 -18.23 -30.03 -7.81
CA THR A 7 -18.08 -28.93 -8.77
C THR A 7 -18.30 -27.56 -8.09
N LEU A 8 -19.34 -27.43 -7.27
CA LEU A 8 -19.60 -26.19 -6.54
C LEU A 8 -18.47 -25.86 -5.57
N LEU A 9 -17.96 -26.85 -4.84
CA LEU A 9 -16.80 -26.66 -3.94
C LEU A 9 -15.59 -26.13 -4.71
N TRP A 10 -15.28 -26.68 -5.87
CA TRP A 10 -14.15 -26.23 -6.70
C TRP A 10 -14.37 -24.82 -7.26
N VAL A 11 -15.59 -24.48 -7.66
CA VAL A 11 -15.93 -23.13 -8.16
C VAL A 11 -15.78 -22.09 -7.04
N PHE A 12 -16.33 -22.35 -5.85
CA PHE A 12 -16.22 -21.44 -4.71
C PHE A 12 -14.76 -21.28 -4.24
N ALA A 13 -13.99 -22.37 -4.20
CA ALA A 13 -12.57 -22.31 -3.86
C ALA A 13 -11.77 -21.48 -4.88
N ALA A 14 -12.01 -21.68 -6.18
CA ALA A 14 -11.33 -20.93 -7.24
C ALA A 14 -11.69 -19.44 -7.21
N SER A 15 -12.95 -19.07 -6.97
CA SER A 15 -13.37 -17.67 -6.92
C SER A 15 -12.73 -16.89 -5.76
N VAL A 16 -12.49 -17.53 -4.62
CA VAL A 16 -11.82 -16.90 -3.46
C VAL A 16 -10.33 -16.69 -3.74
N ILE A 17 -9.67 -17.62 -4.43
CA ILE A 17 -8.24 -17.50 -4.75
C ILE A 17 -8.01 -16.41 -5.81
N CYS A 18 -8.91 -16.29 -6.79
CA CYS A 18 -8.76 -15.34 -7.89
C CYS A 18 -9.11 -13.88 -7.55
N SER A 19 -9.61 -13.56 -6.34
CA SER A 19 -9.89 -12.17 -5.94
C SER A 19 -8.67 -11.44 -5.37
N ALA A 20 -7.61 -12.17 -5.00
CA ALA A 20 -6.39 -11.60 -4.48
C ALA A 20 -5.63 -10.82 -5.56
N GLN A 21 -5.15 -9.62 -5.21
CA GLN A 21 -4.45 -8.73 -6.13
C GLN A 21 -3.08 -8.35 -5.57
N THR A 22 -2.09 -8.31 -6.47
CA THR A 22 -0.78 -7.69 -6.21
C THR A 22 -0.61 -6.46 -7.12
N LEU A 23 -0.14 -5.35 -6.55
CA LEU A 23 0.24 -4.13 -7.27
C LEU A 23 1.68 -3.73 -6.89
N TYR A 24 2.38 -3.08 -7.81
CA TYR A 24 3.76 -2.64 -7.60
C TYR A 24 3.86 -1.13 -7.66
N TYR A 25 4.57 -0.55 -6.71
CA TYR A 25 5.05 0.83 -6.78
C TYR A 25 6.51 0.77 -7.24
N PRO A 26 6.80 1.20 -8.48
CA PRO A 26 8.14 1.05 -9.06
C PRO A 26 9.19 1.86 -8.31
N GLN A 27 8.77 2.91 -7.61
CA GLN A 27 9.63 3.71 -6.76
C GLN A 27 8.86 4.13 -5.50
N ILE A 28 9.57 4.25 -4.40
CA ILE A 28 9.17 4.85 -3.11
C ILE A 28 10.41 5.57 -2.60
N ALA A 29 10.26 6.80 -2.11
CA ALA A 29 11.37 7.60 -1.63
C ALA A 29 10.98 8.39 -0.37
N ASN A 30 11.93 8.51 0.54
CA ASN A 30 11.73 9.23 1.79
C ASN A 30 13.06 9.78 2.28
N GLY A 31 13.06 11.03 2.74
CA GLY A 31 14.19 11.62 3.45
C GLY A 31 14.72 12.85 2.74
N GLN A 32 15.92 13.26 3.14
CA GLN A 32 16.48 14.56 2.78
C GLN A 32 17.87 14.41 2.15
N ASN A 33 18.14 15.22 1.12
CA ASN A 33 19.46 15.36 0.54
C ASN A 33 19.66 16.79 0.01
N GLY A 34 20.74 17.45 0.40
CA GLY A 34 21.11 18.77 -0.14
C GLY A 34 20.05 19.86 0.04
N GLY A 35 19.28 19.83 1.14
CA GLY A 35 18.21 20.81 1.39
C GLY A 35 16.89 20.53 0.66
N VAL A 36 16.80 19.41 -0.08
CA VAL A 36 15.56 18.91 -0.67
C VAL A 36 15.00 17.80 0.20
N ILE A 37 13.73 17.92 0.57
CA ILE A 37 12.98 16.87 1.28
C ILE A 37 12.14 16.13 0.27
N VAL A 38 12.24 14.81 0.23
CA VAL A 38 11.43 13.94 -0.61
C VAL A 38 10.48 13.14 0.27
N VAL A 39 9.19 13.16 -0.09
CA VAL A 39 8.15 12.33 0.53
C VAL A 39 7.39 11.54 -0.52
N THR A 40 6.83 10.42 -0.08
CA THR A 40 5.90 9.61 -0.88
C THR A 40 4.51 9.69 -0.27
N TRP A 41 3.53 10.00 -1.10
CA TRP A 41 2.11 9.84 -0.82
C TRP A 41 1.64 8.50 -1.39
N LEU A 42 0.89 7.75 -0.60
CA LEU A 42 0.22 6.52 -1.03
C LEU A 42 -1.28 6.72 -0.96
N PHE A 43 -1.96 6.53 -2.08
CA PHE A 43 -3.41 6.56 -2.16
C PHE A 43 -3.88 5.12 -2.36
N VAL A 44 -4.67 4.59 -1.44
CA VAL A 44 -5.26 3.26 -1.56
C VAL A 44 -6.76 3.42 -1.58
N THR A 45 -7.38 3.15 -2.72
CA THR A 45 -8.82 3.26 -2.93
C THR A 45 -9.43 1.88 -3.08
N ASN A 46 -10.53 1.63 -2.39
CA ASN A 46 -11.38 0.49 -2.64
C ASN A 46 -12.53 0.93 -3.57
N PRO A 47 -12.42 0.69 -4.90
CA PRO A 47 -13.48 1.07 -5.83
C PRO A 47 -14.65 0.06 -5.82
N ASN A 48 -14.54 -1.08 -5.11
CA ASN A 48 -15.60 -2.09 -5.12
C ASN A 48 -16.86 -1.54 -4.45
N GLY A 49 -18.02 -2.05 -4.89
CA GLY A 49 -19.33 -1.63 -4.36
C GLY A 49 -19.84 -2.44 -3.17
N SER A 50 -19.22 -3.58 -2.84
CA SER A 50 -19.80 -4.53 -1.86
C SER A 50 -18.82 -5.15 -0.86
N GLU A 51 -17.52 -5.14 -1.13
CA GLU A 51 -16.52 -5.81 -0.30
C GLU A 51 -15.59 -4.81 0.38
N THR A 52 -15.29 -5.05 1.66
CA THR A 52 -14.31 -4.27 2.41
C THR A 52 -12.90 -4.78 2.12
N ALA A 53 -11.97 -3.87 1.80
CA ALA A 53 -10.59 -4.22 1.49
C ALA A 53 -9.72 -4.21 2.75
N THR A 54 -8.87 -5.23 2.85
CA THR A 54 -7.76 -5.32 3.80
C THR A 54 -6.53 -5.80 3.04
N GLY A 55 -5.37 -5.27 3.41
CA GLY A 55 -4.13 -5.60 2.73
C GLY A 55 -2.91 -4.98 3.37
N SER A 56 -1.78 -5.18 2.72
CA SER A 56 -0.49 -4.67 3.15
C SER A 56 0.32 -4.15 1.98
N ILE A 57 1.22 -3.24 2.28
CA ILE A 57 2.25 -2.74 1.37
C ILE A 57 3.59 -3.07 2.01
N GLN A 58 4.41 -3.86 1.32
CA GLN A 58 5.77 -4.17 1.72
C GLN A 58 6.76 -3.29 0.95
N PHE A 59 7.64 -2.63 1.68
CA PHE A 59 8.69 -1.76 1.16
C PHE A 59 10.05 -2.47 1.18
N THR A 60 10.78 -2.37 0.08
CA THR A 60 12.08 -3.01 -0.12
C THR A 60 13.02 -2.01 -0.76
N GLN A 61 14.26 -1.93 -0.27
CA GLN A 61 15.28 -1.06 -0.85
C GLN A 61 15.79 -1.64 -2.17
N ASP A 62 16.44 -0.82 -2.99
CA ASP A 62 17.03 -1.26 -4.26
C ASP A 62 18.07 -2.39 -4.11
N ASN A 63 18.67 -2.51 -2.92
CA ASN A 63 19.61 -3.58 -2.56
C ASN A 63 18.93 -4.87 -2.07
N GLY A 64 17.59 -4.95 -2.08
CA GLY A 64 16.80 -6.10 -1.63
C GLY A 64 16.56 -6.19 -0.12
N THR A 65 17.07 -5.25 0.68
CA THR A 65 16.86 -5.24 2.15
C THR A 65 15.53 -4.57 2.52
N PRO A 66 14.99 -4.83 3.73
CA PRO A 66 13.78 -4.16 4.20
C PRO A 66 13.93 -2.63 4.22
N PHE A 67 13.00 -1.92 3.59
CA PHE A 67 12.98 -0.46 3.62
C PHE A 67 12.06 0.04 4.74
N ASN A 68 12.63 0.29 5.92
CA ASN A 68 11.87 0.85 7.05
C ASN A 68 11.57 2.33 6.80
N ILE A 69 10.30 2.67 6.67
CA ILE A 69 9.84 4.04 6.39
C ILE A 69 8.72 4.37 7.38
N THR A 70 8.76 5.57 7.93
CA THR A 70 7.65 6.08 8.72
C THR A 70 6.59 6.68 7.82
N PHE A 71 5.37 6.15 7.92
CA PHE A 71 4.19 6.72 7.29
C PHE A 71 3.20 7.18 8.35
N ILE A 72 2.52 8.29 8.08
CA ILE A 72 1.33 8.73 8.81
C ILE A 72 0.09 8.47 7.96
N ASP A 73 -1.01 8.12 8.62
CA ASP A 73 -2.34 8.18 8.02
C ASP A 73 -2.79 9.64 8.02
N VAL A 74 -3.08 10.18 6.83
CA VAL A 74 -3.34 11.62 6.65
C VAL A 74 -4.68 12.03 7.27
N ASP A 75 -5.66 11.14 7.29
CA ASP A 75 -7.00 11.44 7.81
C ASP A 75 -6.99 11.52 9.35
N THR A 76 -6.20 10.66 9.99
CA THR A 76 -6.13 10.56 11.47
C THR A 76 -4.93 11.28 12.09
N GLY A 77 -3.92 11.61 11.29
CA GLY A 77 -2.62 12.12 11.75
C GLY A 77 -1.80 11.12 12.57
N GLN A 78 -2.25 9.87 12.69
CA GLN A 78 -1.57 8.85 13.48
C GLN A 78 -0.48 8.15 12.67
N LEU A 79 0.50 7.57 13.38
CA LEU A 79 1.49 6.70 12.75
C LEU A 79 0.80 5.46 12.15
N ALA A 80 0.97 5.26 10.85
CA ALA A 80 0.48 4.09 10.13
C ALA A 80 1.50 2.93 10.19
N THR A 81 2.79 3.25 10.10
CA THR A 81 3.90 2.30 10.32
C THR A 81 5.21 3.05 10.56
N THR A 82 6.17 2.37 11.19
CA THR A 82 7.60 2.75 11.28
C THR A 82 8.52 1.66 10.72
N LEU A 83 7.92 0.63 10.12
CA LEU A 83 8.58 -0.58 9.61
C LEU A 83 8.51 -0.62 8.09
N ASN A 84 9.03 -1.70 7.50
CA ASN A 84 8.96 -1.95 6.07
C ASN A 84 7.62 -2.53 5.59
N ILE A 85 6.61 -2.62 6.47
CA ILE A 85 5.27 -3.08 6.13
C ILE A 85 4.26 -2.07 6.65
N LEU A 86 3.38 -1.61 5.77
CA LEU A 86 2.20 -0.80 6.09
C LEU A 86 0.97 -1.68 5.89
N THR A 87 0.07 -1.73 6.87
CA THR A 87 -1.20 -2.46 6.74
C THR A 87 -2.37 -1.48 6.67
N PHE A 88 -3.30 -1.71 5.76
CA PHE A 88 -4.60 -1.04 5.75
C PHE A 88 -5.70 -2.06 6.08
N GLN A 89 -6.58 -1.67 6.99
CA GLN A 89 -7.69 -2.50 7.45
C GLN A 89 -9.00 -1.75 7.29
N ASN A 90 -10.06 -2.52 7.04
CA ASN A 90 -11.44 -2.05 7.02
C ASN A 90 -11.66 -0.87 6.04
N LEU A 91 -11.04 -0.93 4.86
CA LEU A 91 -11.26 0.08 3.81
C LEU A 91 -12.58 -0.24 3.09
N SER A 92 -13.65 0.47 3.46
CA SER A 92 -15.00 0.18 2.96
C SER A 92 -15.14 0.50 1.46
N PRO A 93 -16.14 -0.07 0.77
CA PRO A 93 -16.54 0.33 -0.57
C PRO A 93 -16.58 1.85 -0.78
N GLY A 94 -15.92 2.34 -1.84
CA GLY A 94 -15.86 3.76 -2.20
C GLY A 94 -14.92 4.61 -1.35
N GLN A 95 -14.20 4.04 -0.38
CA GLN A 95 -13.26 4.79 0.45
C GLN A 95 -11.85 4.83 -0.14
N THR A 96 -11.16 5.93 0.13
CA THR A 96 -9.72 6.08 -0.10
C THR A 96 -9.04 6.32 1.24
N ARG A 97 -7.92 5.65 1.48
CA ARG A 97 -7.00 5.97 2.57
C ARG A 97 -5.71 6.52 2.02
N ILE A 98 -5.22 7.57 2.65
CA ILE A 98 -4.04 8.31 2.20
C ILE A 98 -2.97 8.21 3.28
N TYR A 99 -1.76 7.84 2.86
CA TYR A 99 -0.59 7.80 3.72
C TYR A 99 0.49 8.73 3.19
N LEU A 100 1.21 9.37 4.10
CA LEU A 100 2.31 10.26 3.80
C LEU A 100 3.57 9.80 4.52
N SER A 101 4.67 9.62 3.79
CA SER A 101 5.96 9.38 4.42
C SER A 101 6.50 10.65 5.08
N THR A 102 7.23 10.51 6.18
CA THR A 102 7.61 11.68 7.02
C THR A 102 8.69 12.58 6.42
N GLY A 103 9.41 12.14 5.39
CA GLY A 103 10.55 12.86 4.83
C GLY A 103 11.73 13.01 5.79
N THR A 104 11.75 12.24 6.88
CA THR A 104 12.79 12.32 7.93
C THR A 104 13.98 11.43 7.60
N GLY A 105 15.17 11.86 7.99
CA GLY A 105 16.41 11.10 7.81
C GLY A 105 17.08 11.34 6.45
N PRO A 106 18.22 10.67 6.17
CA PRO A 106 18.87 10.76 4.88
C PRO A 106 17.96 10.20 3.78
N LEU A 107 18.04 10.77 2.57
CA LEU A 107 17.27 10.28 1.42
C LEU A 107 17.56 8.80 1.17
N GLN A 108 16.50 8.01 1.22
CA GLN A 108 16.50 6.59 0.87
C GLN A 108 15.41 6.34 -0.17
N GLN A 109 15.63 5.32 -0.99
CA GLN A 109 14.71 4.91 -2.04
C GLN A 109 14.62 3.39 -2.15
N GLY A 110 13.53 2.94 -2.77
CA GLY A 110 13.25 1.54 -3.00
C GLY A 110 11.97 1.41 -3.81
N PHE A 111 11.30 0.28 -3.66
CA PHE A 111 10.03 -0.04 -4.29
C PHE A 111 9.04 -0.58 -3.27
N GLY A 112 7.77 -0.67 -3.65
CA GLY A 112 6.72 -1.21 -2.81
C GLY A 112 5.89 -2.28 -3.52
N THR A 113 5.40 -3.26 -2.77
CA THR A 113 4.49 -4.30 -3.25
C THR A 113 3.24 -4.30 -2.39
N LEU A 114 2.10 -3.96 -2.97
CA LEU A 114 0.80 -4.04 -2.32
C LEU A 114 0.19 -5.41 -2.57
N ASN A 115 -0.32 -6.04 -1.52
CA ASN A 115 -1.16 -7.23 -1.59
C ASN A 115 -2.51 -6.96 -0.92
N SER A 116 -3.61 -7.35 -1.57
CA SER A 116 -4.95 -7.25 -1.00
C SER A 116 -5.79 -8.47 -1.33
N GLY A 117 -6.70 -8.85 -0.43
CA GLY A 117 -7.62 -9.96 -0.63
C GLY A 117 -8.75 -9.67 -1.62
N VAL A 118 -8.96 -8.40 -1.95
CA VAL A 118 -9.94 -7.92 -2.94
C VAL A 118 -9.28 -6.87 -3.84
N ARG A 119 -9.92 -6.54 -4.96
CA ARG A 119 -9.38 -5.56 -5.90
C ARG A 119 -9.32 -4.16 -5.28
N VAL A 120 -8.15 -3.53 -5.28
CA VAL A 120 -7.99 -2.11 -4.95
C VAL A 120 -7.32 -1.38 -6.10
N THR A 121 -7.47 -0.06 -6.12
CA THR A 121 -6.64 0.82 -6.96
C THR A 121 -5.71 1.58 -6.06
N SER A 122 -4.44 1.68 -6.43
CA SER A 122 -3.49 2.43 -5.64
C SER A 122 -2.42 3.09 -6.49
N THR A 123 -1.91 4.23 -6.02
CA THR A 123 -0.83 4.96 -6.65
C THR A 123 0.11 5.55 -5.60
N ALA A 124 1.38 5.70 -5.99
CA ALA A 124 2.39 6.43 -5.25
C ALA A 124 2.68 7.76 -5.96
N LEU A 125 2.70 8.86 -5.22
CA LEU A 125 3.05 10.19 -5.70
C LEU A 125 4.23 10.74 -4.92
N PHE A 126 5.18 11.35 -5.62
CA PHE A 126 6.35 11.96 -4.99
C PHE A 126 6.15 13.46 -4.87
N SER A 127 6.53 14.01 -3.72
CA SER A 127 6.65 15.45 -3.54
C SER A 127 8.04 15.79 -3.07
N THR A 128 8.60 16.84 -3.66
CA THR A 128 9.90 17.40 -3.28
C THR A 128 9.68 18.80 -2.74
N TYR A 129 10.15 19.05 -1.53
CA TYR A 129 10.09 20.36 -0.89
C TYR A 129 11.49 20.96 -0.84
N GLY A 130 11.58 22.26 -1.16
CA GLY A 130 12.81 23.03 -1.05
C GLY A 130 12.93 23.71 0.32
N SER A 131 13.97 24.52 0.50
CA SER A 131 14.18 25.27 1.75
C SER A 131 13.08 26.31 2.06
N GLY A 132 12.18 26.59 1.12
CA GLY A 132 11.06 27.54 1.27
C GLY A 132 9.67 26.90 1.43
N GLY A 133 9.58 25.56 1.45
CA GLY A 133 8.33 24.82 1.24
C GLY A 133 8.20 24.40 -0.20
#